data_AF-A0A6B3GD79-F1
#
_entry.id   AF-A0A6B3GD79-F1
#
_cell.length_a   1.000
_cell.length_b   1.000
_cell.length_c   1.000
_cell.angle_alpha   90.00
_cell.angle_beta   90.00
_cell.angle_gamma   90.00
#
_symmetry.space_group_name_H-M   'P 1'
#
loop_
_entity.id
_entity.type
_entity.pdbx_description
1 polymer ?
#
loop_
_entity_poly.entity_id
_entity_poly.type
_entity_poly.pdbx_seq_one_letter_code
_entity_poly.pdbx_strand_id
1 'polypeptide(L)' 'FLQFSSGSTGAPKGVEVTHRAVLANLEQIRAASALSADDVVVSWMPYFHDMGLIGTHLAPLAARARQVKIGPLSFAKR' A
#
# COMPACT_ATOMS: atom_id res chain seq x y z
N PHE A 1 -12.66 4.22 -1.28
CA PHE A 1 -11.92 5.50 -1.29
C PHE A 1 -11.53 5.84 -2.71
N LEU A 2 -11.13 7.09 -2.98
CA LEU A 2 -10.61 7.49 -4.29
C LEU A 2 -9.08 7.45 -4.28
N GLN A 3 -8.50 6.67 -5.17
CA GLN A 3 -7.06 6.63 -5.42
C GLN A 3 -6.78 7.40 -6.70
N PHE A 4 -6.12 8.55 -6.60
CA PHE A 4 -5.73 9.30 -7.80
C PHE A 4 -4.51 8.65 -8.44
N SER A 5 -4.55 8.51 -9.76
CA SER A 5 -3.41 8.14 -10.60
C SER A 5 -2.88 9.38 -11.31
N SER A 6 -1.57 9.41 -11.58
CA SER A 6 -0.91 10.53 -12.27
C SER A 6 -1.47 10.77 -13.67
N GLY A 7 -2.05 9.74 -14.32
CA GLY A 7 -2.60 9.83 -15.67
C GLY A 7 -1.49 10.10 -16.68
N SER A 8 -1.07 9.08 -17.44
CA SER A 8 0.04 9.20 -18.40
C SER A 8 -0.20 10.20 -19.54
N THR A 9 -1.43 10.71 -19.73
CA THR A 9 -1.83 11.54 -20.87
C THR A 9 -2.74 12.72 -20.53
N GLY A 10 -2.92 13.11 -19.26
CA GLY A 10 -3.83 14.22 -18.94
C GLY A 10 -4.04 14.46 -17.44
N ALA A 11 -5.19 15.07 -17.10
CA ALA A 11 -5.55 15.37 -15.71
C ALA A 11 -5.62 14.09 -14.85
N PRO A 12 -5.24 14.16 -13.55
CA PRO A 12 -5.34 13.03 -12.65
C PRO A 12 -6.74 12.41 -12.62
N LYS A 13 -6.80 11.08 -12.70
CA LYS A 13 -8.06 10.33 -12.66
C LYS A 13 -8.24 9.70 -11.29
N GLY A 14 -9.36 9.98 -10.64
CA GLY A 14 -9.77 9.34 -9.40
C GLY A 14 -10.32 7.94 -9.68
N VAL A 15 -9.67 6.92 -9.16
CA VAL A 15 -10.12 5.53 -9.23
C VAL A 15 -10.90 5.22 -7.97
N GLU A 16 -12.16 4.83 -8.11
CA GLU A 16 -12.95 4.35 -6.98
C GLU A 16 -12.52 2.93 -6.57
N VAL A 17 -12.06 2.81 -5.33
CA VAL A 17 -11.69 1.54 -4.71
C VAL A 17 -12.70 1.20 -3.62
N THR A 18 -13.56 0.22 -3.89
CA THR A 18 -14.56 -0.27 -2.93
C THR A 18 -13.93 -1.10 -1.83
N HIS A 19 -14.58 -1.22 -0.66
CA HIS A 19 -14.10 -2.10 0.42
C HIS A 19 -13.89 -3.55 -0.04
N ARG A 20 -14.81 -4.09 -0.84
CA ARG A 20 -14.69 -5.43 -1.42
C ARG A 20 -13.44 -5.57 -2.30
N ALA A 21 -13.17 -4.57 -3.13
CA ALA A 21 -11.97 -4.57 -3.99
C ALA A 21 -10.68 -4.55 -3.16
N VAL A 22 -10.65 -3.75 -2.09
CA VAL A 22 -9.52 -3.74 -1.15
C VAL A 22 -9.31 -5.14 -0.57
N LEU A 23 -10.34 -5.73 0.05
CA LEU A 23 -10.22 -7.03 0.71
C LEU A 23 -9.79 -8.14 -0.27
N ALA A 24 -10.34 -8.15 -1.49
CA ALA A 24 -9.93 -9.10 -2.52
C ALA A 24 -8.46 -8.94 -2.89
N ASN A 25 -7.97 -7.71 -3.03
CA ASN A 25 -6.57 -7.45 -3.35
C ASN A 25 -5.64 -7.80 -2.19
N LEU A 26 -6.03 -7.57 -0.93
CA LEU A 26 -5.24 -7.97 0.23
C LEU A 26 -5.07 -9.49 0.30
N GLU A 27 -6.10 -10.27 -0.01
CA GLU A 27 -5.99 -11.73 -0.06
C GLU A 27 -5.04 -12.18 -1.19
N GLN A 28 -5.12 -11.55 -2.37
CA GLN A 28 -4.18 -11.81 -3.47
C GLN A 28 -2.74 -11.49 -3.08
N ILE A 29 -2.48 -10.35 -2.43
CA ILE A 29 -1.16 -9.98 -1.94
C ILE A 29 -0.65 -11.01 -0.94
N ARG A 30 -1.49 -11.41 0.03
CA ARG A 30 -1.12 -12.40 1.04
C ARG A 30 -0.78 -13.75 0.39
N ALA A 31 -1.60 -14.23 -0.53
CA ALA A 31 -1.37 -15.49 -1.22
C ALA A 31 -0.09 -15.48 -2.07
N ALA A 32 0.19 -14.37 -2.75
CA ALA A 32 1.37 -14.25 -3.62
C ALA A 32 2.68 -14.03 -2.86
N SER A 33 2.63 -13.35 -1.72
CA SER A 33 3.84 -13.00 -0.94
C SER A 33 4.08 -13.91 0.27
N ALA A 34 3.12 -14.77 0.62
CA ALA A 34 3.10 -15.55 1.86
C ALA A 34 3.21 -14.70 3.14
N LEU A 35 2.80 -13.42 3.07
CA LEU A 35 2.86 -12.48 4.18
C LEU A 35 2.09 -13.01 5.41
N SER A 36 2.77 -12.97 6.56
CA SER A 36 2.34 -13.54 7.82
C SER A 36 2.55 -12.56 8.98
N ALA A 37 2.09 -12.94 10.18
CA ALA A 37 2.27 -12.12 11.38
C ALA A 37 3.73 -12.08 11.88
N ASP A 38 4.57 -13.03 11.46
CA ASP A 38 5.98 -13.11 11.85
C ASP A 38 6.86 -12.14 11.04
N ASP A 39 6.31 -11.55 9.98
CA ASP A 39 7.02 -10.63 9.09
C ASP A 39 7.13 -9.21 9.66
N VAL A 40 8.20 -8.53 9.25
CA VAL A 40 8.40 -7.09 9.47
C VAL A 40 8.41 -6.39 8.13
N VAL A 41 7.42 -5.54 7.88
CA VAL A 41 7.33 -4.74 6.65
C VAL A 41 7.89 -3.36 6.90
N VAL A 42 8.98 -3.03 6.20
CA VAL A 42 9.59 -1.69 6.21
C VAL A 42 9.16 -0.93 4.98
N SER A 43 8.71 0.32 5.13
CA SER A 43 8.33 1.16 3.99
C SER A 43 8.60 2.64 4.22
N TRP A 44 9.03 3.30 3.15
CA TRP A 44 9.13 4.76 3.04
C TRP A 44 8.17 5.32 2.00
N MET A 45 7.25 4.50 1.49
CA MET A 45 6.33 4.90 0.44
C MET A 45 5.24 5.83 0.98
N PRO A 46 4.86 6.87 0.22
CA PRO A 46 3.78 7.77 0.64
C PRO A 46 2.41 7.07 0.57
N TYR A 47 1.54 7.39 1.52
CA TYR A 47 0.18 6.80 1.57
C TYR A 47 -0.77 7.35 0.51
N PHE A 48 -0.42 8.43 -0.17
CA PHE A 48 -1.18 8.89 -1.33
C PHE A 48 -0.89 8.06 -2.59
N HIS A 49 0.04 7.10 -2.54
CA HIS A 49 0.31 6.13 -3.61
C HIS A 49 -0.26 4.76 -3.21
N ASP A 50 -0.75 4.00 -4.19
CA ASP A 50 -1.40 2.70 -3.96
C ASP A 50 -0.48 1.69 -3.25
N MET A 51 0.77 1.54 -3.68
CA MET A 51 1.78 0.70 -3.05
C MET A 51 2.05 1.12 -1.61
N GLY A 52 2.05 2.42 -1.32
CA GLY A 52 2.24 2.92 0.03
C GLY A 52 1.08 2.58 0.95
N LEU A 53 -0.15 2.81 0.50
CA LEU A 53 -1.36 2.56 1.29
C LEU A 53 -1.77 1.08 1.29
N ILE A 54 -2.02 0.48 0.14
CA ILE A 54 -2.51 -0.89 0.03
C ILE A 54 -1.38 -1.89 0.31
N GLY A 55 -0.27 -1.80 -0.44
CA GLY A 55 0.80 -2.79 -0.39
C GLY A 55 1.57 -2.80 0.92
N THR A 56 1.96 -1.62 1.43
CA THR A 56 2.87 -1.53 2.58
C THR A 56 2.22 -1.10 3.89
N HIS A 57 0.93 -0.77 3.90
CA HIS A 57 0.20 -0.44 5.13
C HIS A 57 -0.99 -1.36 5.37
N LEU A 58 -1.95 -1.46 4.45
CA LEU A 58 -3.15 -2.28 4.65
C LEU A 58 -2.88 -3.78 4.57
N ALA A 59 -2.01 -4.25 3.67
CA ALA A 59 -1.65 -5.67 3.60
C ALA A 59 -0.95 -6.18 4.87
N PRO A 60 0.12 -5.55 5.39
CA PRO A 60 0.70 -5.97 6.66
C PRO A 60 -0.24 -5.77 7.84
N LEU A 61 -1.11 -4.75 7.82
CA LEU A 61 -2.13 -4.59 8.86
C LEU A 61 -3.10 -5.78 8.89
N ALA A 62 -3.57 -6.23 7.72
CA ALA A 62 -4.46 -7.39 7.61
C ALA A 62 -3.77 -8.69 8.00
N ALA A 63 -2.47 -8.83 7.69
CA ALA A 63 -1.65 -9.98 8.08
C ALA A 63 -1.22 -9.95 9.56
N ARG A 64 -1.48 -8.85 10.29
CA ARG A 64 -0.99 -8.59 11.66
C ARG A 64 0.54 -8.55 11.76
N ALA A 65 1.21 -8.25 10.65
CA ALA A 65 2.64 -8.10 10.56
C ALA A 65 3.09 -6.79 11.22
N ARG A 66 4.31 -6.77 11.75
CA ARG A 66 4.92 -5.56 12.29
C ARG A 66 5.23 -4.58 11.15
N GLN A 67 4.95 -3.29 11.36
CA GLN A 67 5.25 -2.25 10.39
C GLN A 67 6.32 -1.28 10.90
N VAL A 68 7.31 -0.97 10.06
CA VAL A 68 8.31 0.08 10.31
C VAL A 68 8.20 1.11 9.20
N LYS A 69 7.79 2.33 9.55
CA LYS A 69 7.61 3.41 8.58
C LYS A 69 8.70 4.46 8.68
N ILE A 70 9.24 4.84 7.54
CA ILE A 70 10.18 5.96 7.40
C ILE A 70 9.48 7.05 6.57
N GLY A 71 9.65 8.33 6.91
CA GLY A 71 9.12 9.40 6.07
C GLY A 71 9.80 9.40 4.69
N PRO A 72 9.08 9.55 3.56
CA PRO A 72 9.69 9.51 2.22
C PRO A 72 10.88 10.48 2.07
N LEU A 73 10.74 11.70 2.58
CA LEU A 73 11.82 12.70 2.57
C LEU A 73 12.96 12.39 3.53
N SER A 74 12.69 11.67 4.63
CA SER A 74 13.72 11.22 5.56
C SER A 74 14.55 10.08 4.98
N PHE A 75 13.91 9.20 4.18
CA PHE A 75 14.59 8.15 3.45
C PHE A 75 15.44 8.72 2.31
N ALA A 76 14.87 9.61 1.49
CA ALA A 76 15.56 10.18 0.31
C ALA A 76 16.75 11.09 0.64
N LYS A 77 16.90 11.52 1.90
CA LYS A 77 18.03 12.33 2.38
C LYS A 77 19.25 11.49 2.81
N ARG A 78 19.15 10.17 2.77
CA ARG A 78 20.27 9.24 2.97
C ARG A 78 20.86 8.86 1.62
#